data_AF-A0A8J7SP69-F1
#
_entry.id   AF-A0A8J7SP69-F1
#
_cell.length_a   1.000
_cell.length_b   1.000
_cell.length_c   1.000
_cell.angle_alpha   90.00
_cell.angle_beta   90.00
_cell.angle_gamma   90.00
#
_symmetry.space_group_name_H-M   'P 1'
#
loop_
_entity.id
_entity.type
_entity.pdbx_description
1 polymer ?
#
loop_
_entity_poly.entity_id
_entity_poly.type
_entity_poly.pdbx_seq_one_letter_code
_entity_poly.pdbx_strand_id
1 'polypeptide(L)' 'MVAATAGLGQMVLNASSFLRTDIVVMGILIIGAIAWLFDLAMRRVERRIVPWKGKG' A
#
# COMPACT_ATOMS: atom_id res chain seq x y z
N MET A 1 1.52 -15.53 -17.21
CA MET A 1 2.25 -15.19 -15.97
C MET A 1 2.32 -13.67 -15.86
N VAL A 2 1.42 -13.06 -15.09
CA VAL A 2 1.44 -11.61 -14.79
C VAL A 2 1.51 -11.45 -13.26
N ALA A 3 2.23 -12.36 -12.59
CA ALA A 3 2.70 -12.09 -11.24
C ALA A 3 3.96 -11.24 -11.44
N ALA A 4 3.94 -10.02 -10.91
CA ALA A 4 5.00 -9.03 -11.05
C ALA A 4 6.40 -9.67 -10.98
N THR A 5 7.07 -9.87 -12.12
CA THR A 5 8.44 -10.39 -12.19
C THR A 5 9.45 -9.38 -11.66
N ALA A 6 9.05 -8.12 -11.50
CA ALA A 6 9.72 -7.09 -10.72
C ALA A 6 8.66 -6.30 -9.94
N GLY A 7 8.82 -6.20 -8.61
CA GLY A 7 7.88 -5.45 -7.76
C GLY A 7 8.18 -5.59 -6.27
N LEU A 8 7.60 -4.69 -5.46
CA LEU A 8 7.79 -4.66 -4.00
C LEU A 8 7.45 -6.02 -3.33
N GLY A 9 6.41 -6.72 -3.81
CA GLY A 9 6.05 -8.04 -3.29
C GLY A 9 7.12 -9.11 -3.54
N GLN A 10 7.77 -9.11 -4.71
CA GLN A 10 8.89 -10.01 -4.99
C GLN A 10 10.13 -9.67 -4.14
N MET A 11 10.38 -8.39 -3.86
CA MET A 11 11.49 -7.98 -2.99
C MET A 11 11.29 -8.48 -1.55
N VAL A 12 10.07 -8.42 -1.02
CA VAL A 12 9.74 -8.93 0.33
C VAL A 12 9.85 -10.45 0.38
N LEU A 13 9.35 -11.16 -0.64
CA LEU A 13 9.42 -12.63 -0.71
C LEU A 13 10.87 -13.13 -0.86
N ASN A 14 11.70 -12.44 -1.64
CA ASN A 14 13.12 -12.77 -1.72
C ASN A 14 13.82 -12.48 -0.39
N ALA A 15 13.52 -11.36 0.26
CA ALA A 15 14.10 -11.00 1.55
C ALA A 15 13.79 -12.00 2.67
N SER A 16 12.57 -12.54 2.71
CA SER A 16 12.21 -13.57 3.69
C SER A 16 13.00 -14.88 3.47
N SER A 17 13.34 -15.19 2.21
CA SER A 17 14.17 -16.35 1.86
C SER A 17 15.64 -16.21 2.28
N PHE A 18 16.15 -14.97 2.39
CA PHE A 18 17.53 -14.66 2.79
C PHE A 18 17.71 -14.29 4.27
N LEU A 19 16.71 -14.54 5.15
CA LEU A 19 16.68 -14.08 6.56
C LEU A 19 16.94 -12.56 6.72
N ARG A 20 16.65 -11.76 5.69
CA ARG A 20 16.78 -10.29 5.75
C ARG A 20 15.49 -9.68 6.28
N THR A 21 15.26 -9.84 7.58
CA THR A 21 14.11 -9.28 8.30
C THR A 21 13.96 -7.78 8.04
N ASP A 22 15.07 -7.05 7.90
CA ASP A 22 15.08 -5.60 7.64
C ASP A 22 14.31 -5.22 6.37
N ILE A 23 14.47 -5.98 5.29
CA ILE A 23 13.82 -5.69 4.00
C ILE A 23 12.35 -6.10 4.04
N VAL A 24 12.02 -7.19 4.75
CA VAL A 24 10.63 -7.62 4.95
C VAL A 24 9.86 -6.55 5.73
N VAL A 25 10.43 -6.06 6.83
CA VAL A 25 9.83 -5.01 7.66
C VAL A 25 9.69 -3.71 6.85
N MET A 26 10.73 -3.29 6.12
CA MET A 26 10.65 -2.12 5.24
C MET A 26 9.54 -2.28 4.19
N GLY A 27 9.38 -3.46 3.60
CA GLY A 27 8.30 -3.73 2.65
C GLY A 27 6.91 -3.62 3.25
N ILE A 28 6.70 -4.13 4.48
CA ILE A 28 5.43 -4.00 5.21
C ILE A 28 5.14 -2.51 5.50
N LEU A 29 6.15 -1.74 5.93
CA LEU A 29 6.00 -0.31 6.18
C LEU A 29 5.61 0.45 4.90
N ILE A 30 6.24 0.13 3.77
CA ILE A 30 5.92 0.74 2.47
C ILE A 30 4.49 0.40 2.04
N ILE A 31 4.07 -0.87 2.15
CA ILE A 31 2.70 -1.27 1.82
C ILE A 31 1.69 -0.55 2.71
N GLY A 32 1.96 -0.45 4.02
CA GLY A 32 1.13 0.29 4.96
C GLY A 32 1.04 1.79 4.64
N ALA A 33 2.17 2.41 4.28
CA ALA A 33 2.21 3.81 3.87
C ALA A 33 1.41 4.06 2.58
N ILE A 34 1.51 3.17 1.59
CA ILE A 34 0.73 3.25 0.35
C ILE A 34 -0.76 3.07 0.65
N ALA A 35 -1.13 2.10 1.48
CA ALA A 35 -2.52 1.88 1.89
C ALA A 35 -3.10 3.11 2.60
N TRP A 36 -2.32 3.72 3.51
CA TRP A 36 -2.72 4.93 4.22
C TRP A 36 -2.86 6.13 3.26
N LEU A 37 -1.93 6.28 2.32
CA LEU A 37 -2.00 7.32 1.30
C LEU A 37 -3.24 7.13 0.41
N PHE A 38 -3.53 5.89 0.02
CA PHE A 38 -4.74 5.57 -0.74
C PHE A 38 -6.00 5.85 0.04
N ASP A 39 -6.07 5.50 1.34
CA ASP A 39 -7.22 5.83 2.19
C ASP A 39 -7.42 7.34 2.30
N LEU A 40 -6.33 8.10 2.48
CA LEU A 40 -6.38 9.56 2.53
C LEU A 40 -6.82 10.17 1.20
N ALA A 41 -6.30 9.64 0.09
CA ALA A 41 -6.69 10.03 -1.26
C ALA A 41 -8.18 9.73 -1.49
N MET A 42 -8.65 8.55 -1.11
CA MET A 42 -10.05 8.14 -1.18
C MET A 42 -10.94 9.10 -0.40
N ARG A 43 -10.59 9.42 0.86
CA ARG A 43 -11.31 10.40 1.70
C ARG A 43 -11.33 11.80 1.07
N ARG A 44 -10.25 12.22 0.43
CA ARG A 44 -10.15 13.53 -0.26
C ARG A 44 -11.01 13.55 -1.52
N VAL A 45 -11.01 12.46 -2.27
CA VAL A 45 -11.83 12.25 -3.47
C VAL A 45 -13.30 12.18 -3.09
N GLU A 46 -13.67 11.46 -2.04
CA GLU A 46 -15.04 11.40 -1.51
C GLU A 46 -15.54 12.80 -1.14
N ARG A 47 -14.74 13.62 -0.45
CA ARG A 47 -15.14 15.01 -0.14
C ARG A 47 -15.34 15.88 -1.39
N ARG A 48 -14.63 15.60 -2.49
CA ARG A 48 -14.77 16.35 -3.75
C ARG A 48 -15.92 15.85 -4.61
N ILE A 49 -16.15 14.53 -4.67
CA ILE A 49 -17.13 13.90 -5.55
C ILE A 49 -18.49 13.73 -4.86
N VAL A 50 -18.53 13.61 -3.53
CA VAL A 50 -19.75 13.47 -2.73
C VAL A 50 -19.91 14.68 -1.79
N PRO A 51 -20.19 15.88 -2.33
CA PRO A 51 -20.43 17.08 -1.52
C PRO A 51 -21.73 17.00 -0.69
N TRP A 52 -22.58 15.99 -0.93
CA TRP A 52 -23.86 15.81 -0.26
C TRP A 52 -23.82 14.99 1.05
N LYS A 53 -22.67 14.47 1.49
CA LYS A 53 -22.55 13.73 2.77
C LYS A 53 -22.47 14.66 4.00
N GLY A 54 -23.21 15.76 3.94
CA GLY A 54 -23.39 16.78 4.98
C GLY A 54 -24.87 17.01 5.34
N LYS A 55 -25.73 16.01 5.16
CA LYS A 55 -27.07 15.96 5.77
C LYS A 55 -27.26 14.59 6.43
N GLY A 56 -27.11 14.58 7.75
CA GLY A 56 -27.19 13.44 8.66
C GLY A 56 -26.47 13.81 9.94
#